data_AF-A0A367GRB1-F1
#
_entry.id   AF-A0A367GRB1-F1
#
_cell.length_a   1.000
_cell.length_b   1.000
_cell.length_c   1.000
_cell.angle_alpha   90.00
_cell.angle_beta   90.00
_cell.angle_gamma   90.00
#
_symmetry.space_group_name_H-M   'P 1'
#
loop_
_entity.id
_entity.type
_entity.pdbx_description
1 polymer ?
#
loop_
_entity_poly.entity_id
_entity_poly.type
_entity_poly.pdbx_seq_one_letter_code
_entity_poly.pdbx_strand_id
1 'polypeptide(L)' 'MDMIEATLTGSDSEVPGTVRQIGYDGFDNAYEFTSIDGTLQLVIARDEDGHWVRVAGSEPYFSGWVDELVEQLKVLRVNG' A
#
# COMPACT_ATOMS: atom_id res chain seq x y z
N MET A 1 -16.74 -0.01 -1.46
CA MET A 1 -15.27 -0.19 -1.35
C MET A 1 -14.70 1.20 -1.41
N ASP A 2 -14.20 1.67 -0.29
CA ASP A 2 -13.66 3.02 -0.17
C ASP A 2 -12.22 3.04 -0.70
N MET A 3 -11.93 4.05 -1.53
CA MET A 3 -10.59 4.35 -2.02
C MET A 3 -10.12 5.59 -1.31
N ILE A 4 -8.87 5.57 -0.85
CA ILE A 4 -8.28 6.66 -0.09
C ILE A 4 -7.05 7.16 -0.82
N GLU A 5 -6.86 8.48 -0.85
CA GLU A 5 -5.68 9.09 -1.44
C GLU A 5 -4.45 8.77 -0.58
N ALA A 6 -3.34 8.42 -1.25
CA ALA A 6 -2.07 8.11 -0.62
C ALA A 6 -0.92 8.55 -1.53
N THR A 7 0.23 8.87 -0.95
CA THR A 7 1.43 9.27 -1.71
C THR A 7 2.62 8.49 -1.20
N LEU A 8 3.29 7.73 -2.07
CA LEU A 8 4.53 7.03 -1.71
C LEU A 8 5.75 7.85 -2.13
N THR A 9 6.82 7.79 -1.36
CA THR A 9 8.07 8.50 -1.66
C THR A 9 9.01 7.54 -2.36
N GLY A 10 9.32 7.80 -3.64
CA GLY A 10 10.40 7.11 -4.36
C GLY A 10 11.77 7.71 -4.04
N SER A 11 12.83 7.10 -4.58
CA SER A 11 14.20 7.62 -4.43
C SER A 11 14.39 9.03 -4.99
N ASP A 12 13.60 9.40 -6.01
CA ASP A 12 13.76 10.67 -6.73
C ASP A 12 12.51 11.56 -6.71
N SER A 13 11.31 11.03 -6.40
CA SER A 13 10.05 11.75 -6.52
C SER A 13 8.92 11.12 -5.71
N GLU A 14 7.91 11.94 -5.39
CA GLU A 14 6.63 11.47 -4.85
C GLU A 14 5.82 10.76 -5.94
N VAL A 15 5.13 9.69 -5.54
CA VAL A 15 4.27 8.87 -6.38
C VAL A 15 2.86 8.92 -5.79
N PRO A 16 2.00 9.83 -6.27
CA PRO A 16 0.63 9.93 -5.81
C PRO A 16 -0.20 8.76 -6.36
N GLY A 17 -1.14 8.29 -5.54
CA GLY A 17 -1.97 7.15 -5.87
C GLY A 17 -3.20 7.04 -4.99
N THR A 18 -3.86 5.90 -5.14
CA THR A 18 -5.01 5.52 -4.32
C THR A 18 -4.74 4.18 -3.67
N VAL A 19 -5.18 4.03 -2.43
CA VAL A 19 -5.15 2.79 -1.68
C VAL A 19 -6.57 2.29 -1.43
N ARG A 20 -6.77 0.99 -1.54
CA ARG A 20 -8.02 0.32 -1.20
C ARG A 20 -7.77 -0.98 -0.48
N GLN A 21 -8.68 -1.35 0.41
CA GLN A 21 -8.67 -2.69 1.00
C GLN A 21 -9.16 -3.70 -0.03
N ILE A 22 -8.44 -4.80 -0.15
CA ILE A 22 -8.78 -5.91 -1.05
C ILE A 22 -8.87 -7.23 -0.27
N GLY A 23 -9.54 -8.22 -0.84
CA GLY A 23 -9.32 -9.60 -0.44
C GLY A 23 -8.07 -10.14 -1.14
N TYR A 24 -7.24 -10.88 -0.41
CA TYR A 24 -6.07 -11.55 -0.98
C TYR A 24 -5.95 -12.94 -0.36
N ASP A 25 -5.87 -13.97 -1.20
CA ASP A 25 -5.92 -15.36 -0.74
C ASP A 25 -4.84 -15.64 0.31
N GLY A 26 -5.26 -16.17 1.47
CA GLY A 26 -4.38 -16.46 2.59
C GLY A 26 -4.12 -15.29 3.54
N PHE A 27 -4.72 -14.11 3.32
CA PHE A 27 -4.52 -12.94 4.17
C PHE A 27 -5.84 -12.27 4.56
N ASP A 28 -6.04 -12.04 5.85
CA ASP A 28 -7.24 -11.37 6.38
C ASP A 28 -7.26 -9.87 6.12
N ASN A 29 -6.09 -9.25 5.95
CA ASN A 29 -5.95 -7.82 5.75
C ASN A 29 -4.92 -7.55 4.66
N ALA A 30 -5.42 -7.17 3.48
CA ALA A 30 -4.60 -6.78 2.34
C ALA A 30 -5.04 -5.41 1.79
N TYR A 31 -4.07 -4.67 1.30
CA TYR A 31 -4.22 -3.35 0.73
C TYR A 31 -3.50 -3.27 -0.60
N GLU A 32 -4.18 -2.69 -1.58
CA GLU A 32 -3.61 -2.39 -2.89
C GLU A 32 -3.47 -0.88 -3.03
N PHE A 33 -2.26 -0.43 -3.28
CA PHE A 33 -1.93 0.89 -3.80
C PHE A 33 -1.78 0.83 -5.31
N THR A 34 -2.36 1.79 -6.01
CA THR A 34 -2.18 2.02 -7.45
C THR A 34 -1.86 3.49 -7.68
N SER A 35 -0.76 3.79 -8.38
CA SER A 35 -0.40 5.16 -8.73
C SER A 35 -1.36 5.75 -9.76
N ILE A 36 -1.52 7.06 -9.73
CA ILE A 36 -2.39 7.79 -10.67
C ILE A 36 -1.90 7.62 -12.12
N ASP A 37 -0.58 7.57 -12.31
CA ASP A 37 0.04 7.38 -13.63
C ASP A 37 0.04 5.91 -14.11
N GLY A 38 -0.42 4.97 -13.28
CA GLY A 38 -0.50 3.55 -13.59
C GLY A 38 0.85 2.82 -13.65
N THR A 39 1.95 3.47 -13.26
CA THR A 39 3.30 2.89 -13.32
C THR A 39 3.66 2.05 -12.09
N LEU A 40 3.01 2.31 -10.96
CA LEU A 40 3.27 1.64 -9.69
C LEU A 40 2.01 0.97 -9.14
N GLN A 41 2.12 -0.34 -8.91
CA GLN A 41 1.16 -1.10 -8.13
C GLN A 41 1.90 -1.73 -6.95
N LEU A 42 1.33 -1.65 -5.75
CA LEU A 42 1.89 -2.30 -4.56
C LEU A 42 0.76 -2.97 -3.79
N VAL A 43 0.89 -4.26 -3.54
CA VAL A 43 -0.02 -4.99 -2.66
C VAL A 43 0.73 -5.38 -1.39
N ILE A 44 0.21 -4.92 -0.26
CA ILE A 44 0.71 -5.28 1.07
C ILE A 44 -0.33 -6.10 1.80
N ALA A 45 0.12 -7.04 2.61
CA ALA A 45 -0.74 -7.80 3.49
C ALA A 45 -0.07 -8.00 4.86
N ARG A 46 -0.89 -8.28 5.87
CA ARG A 46 -0.41 -8.56 7.21
C ARG A 46 -0.22 -10.06 7.39
N ASP A 47 1.01 -10.49 7.64
CA ASP A 47 1.36 -11.90 7.85
C ASP A 47 0.87 -12.47 9.20
N GLU A 48 1.14 -13.76 9.43
CA GLU A 48 0.75 -14.48 10.65
C GLU A 48 1.40 -13.93 11.93
N ASP A 49 2.59 -13.32 11.80
CA ASP A 49 3.31 -12.67 12.91
C ASP A 49 2.82 -11.23 13.15
N GLY A 50 1.93 -10.73 12.28
CA GLY A 50 1.35 -9.41 12.37
C GLY A 50 2.21 -8.31 11.75
N HIS A 51 3.22 -8.65 10.95
CA HIS A 51 4.04 -7.71 10.18
C HIS A 51 3.41 -7.43 8.81
N TRP A 52 3.60 -6.21 8.33
CA TRP A 52 3.19 -5.85 6.97
C TRP A 52 4.29 -6.21 5.98
N VAL A 53 3.92 -6.96 4.95
CA VAL A 53 4.83 -7.42 3.91
C VAL A 53 4.26 -7.14 2.53
N ARG A 54 5.13 -6.92 1.54
CA ARG A 54 4.73 -6.90 0.14
C ARG A 54 4.39 -8.32 -0.31
N VAL A 55 3.22 -8.50 -0.91
CA VAL A 55 2.76 -9.80 -1.45
C VAL A 55 2.62 -9.82 -2.98
N ALA A 56 2.46 -8.64 -3.60
CA ALA A 56 2.40 -8.46 -5.04
C ALA A 56 2.71 -7.00 -5.43
N GLY A 57 2.79 -6.71 -6.73
CA GLY A 57 2.96 -5.37 -7.26
C GLY A 57 4.02 -5.27 -8.35
N SER A 58 4.20 -4.09 -8.92
CA SER A 58 5.13 -3.81 -10.01
C SER A 58 6.58 -3.73 -9.54
N GLU A 59 7.50 -3.76 -10.51
CA GLU A 59 8.93 -3.52 -10.32
C GLU A 59 9.32 -2.24 -11.08
N PRO A 60 10.31 -1.46 -10.58
CA PRO A 60 11.15 -1.73 -9.41
C PRO A 60 10.42 -1.51 -8.08
N TYR A 61 10.87 -2.21 -7.04
CA TYR A 61 10.30 -2.10 -5.70
C TYR A 61 11.28 -1.46 -4.73
N PHE A 62 10.77 -0.49 -3.97
CA PHE A 62 11.47 0.13 -2.86
C PHE A 62 10.91 -0.37 -1.53
N SER A 63 11.76 -0.93 -0.68
CA SER A 63 11.33 -1.58 0.57
C SER A 63 10.60 -0.62 1.53
N GLY A 64 10.98 0.66 1.52
CA GLY A 64 10.37 1.69 2.37
C GLY A 64 8.89 1.98 2.05
N TRP A 65 8.41 1.62 0.86
CA TRP A 65 7.01 1.86 0.49
C TRP A 65 6.01 1.09 1.36
N VAL A 66 6.40 -0.07 1.88
CA VAL A 66 5.53 -0.83 2.80
C VAL A 66 5.32 -0.04 4.09
N ASP A 67 6.41 0.43 4.70
CA ASP A 67 6.35 1.20 5.95
C ASP A 67 5.57 2.51 5.75
N GLU A 68 5.84 3.25 4.67
CA GLU A 68 5.15 4.49 4.35
C GLU A 68 3.64 4.30 4.15
N LEU A 69 3.24 3.26 3.41
CA LEU A 69 1.83 2.97 3.17
C LEU A 69 1.11 2.60 4.47
N VAL A 70 1.77 1.82 5.33
CA VAL A 70 1.23 1.41 6.63
C VAL A 70 1.03 2.61 7.55
N GLU A 71 1.97 3.54 7.61
CA GLU A 71 1.83 4.78 8.40
C GLU A 71 0.65 5.62 7.91
N GLN A 72 0.48 5.77 6.59
CA GLN A 72 -0.66 6.49 6.03
C GLN A 72 -1.99 5.80 6.35
N LEU A 73 -2.07 4.47 6.24
CA LEU A 73 -3.28 3.71 6.58
C LEU A 73 -3.67 3.88 8.06
N LYS A 74 -2.70 4.00 8.98
CA LYS A 74 -2.97 4.29 10.40
C LYS A 74 -3.60 5.68 10.55
N VAL A 75 -3.05 6.69 9.90
CA VAL A 75 -3.56 8.07 9.96
C VAL A 75 -4.96 8.17 9.35
N LEU A 76 -5.19 7.52 8.20
CA LEU A 76 -6.46 7.56 7.49
C LEU A 76 -7.59 6.86 8.25
N ARG A 77 -7.30 5.73 8.91
CA ARG A 77 -8.27 5.02 9.75
C ARG A 77 -8.63 5.75 11.05
N VAL A 78 -7.82 6.71 11.50
CA VAL A 78 -8.10 7.53 12.69
C VAL A 78 -9.05 8.70 12.36
N ASN A 79 -9.13 9.10 11.09
CA ASN A 79 -9.94 10.25 10.65
C ASN A 79 -11.25 9.86 9.95
N GLY A 80 -11.60 8.56 9.93
CA GLY A 80 -12.81 8.00 9.31
C GLY A 80 -13.89 7.60 10.29
#